data_AF-A0A847M0T5-F1
#
_entry.id   AF-A0A847M0T5-F1
#
_cell.length_a   1.000
_cell.length_b   1.000
_cell.length_c   1.000
_cell.angle_alpha   90.00
_cell.angle_beta   90.00
_cell.angle_gamma   90.00
#
_symmetry.space_group_name_H-M   'P 1'
#
loop_
_entity.id
_entity.type
_entity.pdbx_description
1 polymer ?
#
loop_
_entity_poly.entity_id
_entity_poly.type
_entity_poly.pdbx_seq_one_letter_code
_entity_poly.pdbx_strand_id
1 'polypeptide(L)'
;DLSREITIRDSSELGKMAQYFNSFTTQLSTILRGIREETAQLKKLGDTLSNEMEQSATATEEIGSTLKSIHQNVLHQSASVTESAATIEQFLSNIAELKGQIETQSAAVTESTASIRQMLESIRRVQESLESGNAKIMELVKASEVGKSTLEPLIVQIEQITEQSRALQEANSLISGIAARTNLLAMNAAIEAAHAGEHGRGFAVVADEIRNLAENSASHSKSIASNLKAIQQVINNVVESSRKVSDSFSIIDTGIKEVNQNREQMRFAMLEQQSASKEVSVALDEITSITSKVQDFAGETESGSKQIKSEMANLLNVTEEIRNALAEASKALDDITAATLHVHDLSEENKKAIDRIYEGIARFKLKGEA
;
A
#
# COMPACT_ATOMS: atom_id res chain seq x y z
N ASP A 1 -80.26 79.60 9.94
CA ASP A 1 -79.24 80.58 10.32
C ASP A 1 -79.36 80.81 11.82
N LEU A 2 -78.46 80.21 12.61
CA LEU A 2 -78.46 80.30 14.07
C LEU A 2 -77.60 81.47 14.56
N SER A 3 -76.99 82.25 13.65
CA SER A 3 -76.17 83.41 14.00
C SER A 3 -77.02 84.67 14.25
N ARG A 4 -78.33 84.61 14.05
CA ARG A 4 -79.26 85.73 14.19
C ARG A 4 -80.08 85.60 15.48
N GLU A 5 -80.26 86.72 16.17
CA GLU A 5 -81.13 86.82 17.34
C GLU A 5 -82.36 87.67 17.01
N ILE A 6 -83.50 87.28 17.56
CA ILE A 6 -84.74 88.06 17.47
C ILE A 6 -84.60 89.27 18.40
N THR A 7 -84.80 90.48 17.86
CA THR A 7 -84.75 91.72 18.65
C THR A 7 -85.93 91.78 19.63
N ILE A 8 -85.63 91.86 20.92
CA ILE A 8 -86.64 91.95 21.99
C ILE A 8 -87.05 93.43 22.14
N ARG A 9 -88.32 93.76 21.87
CA ARG A 9 -88.84 95.14 21.89
C ARG A 9 -89.69 95.49 23.11
N ASP A 10 -90.18 94.50 23.85
CA ASP A 10 -91.00 94.69 25.06
C ASP A 10 -90.95 93.44 25.99
N SER A 11 -91.58 93.55 27.17
CA SER A 11 -91.65 92.51 28.20
C SER A 11 -92.89 91.60 28.08
N SER A 12 -93.61 91.66 26.96
CA SER A 12 -94.85 90.91 26.76
C SER A 12 -94.59 89.40 26.65
N GLU A 13 -95.66 88.60 26.63
CA GLU A 13 -95.61 87.16 26.38
C GLU A 13 -94.86 86.83 25.07
N LEU A 14 -94.95 87.69 24.05
CA LEU A 14 -94.18 87.58 22.80
C LEU A 14 -92.70 87.92 23.00
N GLY A 15 -92.38 88.92 23.83
CA GLY A 15 -91.00 89.26 24.23
C GLY A 15 -90.30 88.14 25.02
N LYS A 16 -91.02 87.48 25.94
CA LYS A 16 -90.52 86.28 26.66
C LYS A 16 -90.34 85.08 25.75
N MET A 17 -91.23 84.86 24.77
CA MET A 17 -91.02 83.81 23.76
C MET A 17 -89.81 84.08 22.86
N ALA A 18 -89.58 85.34 22.47
CA ALA A 18 -88.36 85.72 21.75
C ALA A 18 -87.09 85.47 22.60
N GLN A 19 -87.13 85.71 23.92
CA GLN A 19 -86.04 85.35 24.84
C GLN A 19 -85.80 83.84 24.93
N TYR A 20 -86.86 83.03 25.10
CA TYR A 20 -86.72 81.57 25.12
C TYR A 20 -86.23 81.01 23.79
N PHE A 21 -86.69 81.58 22.67
CA PHE A 21 -86.23 81.20 21.33
C PHE A 21 -84.75 81.56 21.12
N ASN A 22 -84.31 82.78 21.50
CA ASN A 22 -82.89 83.17 21.45
C ASN A 22 -81.99 82.30 22.35
N SER A 23 -82.49 81.92 23.53
CA SER A 23 -81.80 80.99 24.43
C SER A 23 -81.68 79.59 23.80
N PHE A 24 -82.78 79.08 23.22
CA PHE A 24 -82.80 77.82 22.50
C PHE A 24 -81.85 77.81 21.30
N THR A 25 -81.84 78.86 20.46
CA THR A 25 -80.91 78.97 19.32
C THR A 25 -79.46 79.05 19.78
N THR A 26 -79.18 79.72 20.91
CA THR A 26 -77.83 79.78 21.50
C THR A 26 -77.38 78.41 22.00
N GLN A 27 -78.25 77.67 22.69
CA GLN A 27 -77.95 76.34 23.21
C GLN A 27 -77.81 75.32 22.07
N LEU A 28 -78.66 75.38 21.05
CA LEU A 28 -78.55 74.59 19.82
C LEU A 28 -77.26 74.91 19.05
N SER A 29 -76.87 76.20 18.95
CA SER A 29 -75.61 76.60 18.33
C SER A 29 -74.39 76.08 19.10
N THR A 30 -74.47 76.02 20.43
CA THR A 30 -73.39 75.47 21.27
C THR A 30 -73.25 73.97 21.09
N ILE A 31 -74.37 73.23 21.06
CA ILE A 31 -74.39 71.80 20.80
C ILE A 31 -73.83 71.51 19.40
N LEU A 32 -74.30 72.20 18.36
CA LEU A 32 -73.81 72.00 16.99
C LEU A 32 -72.32 72.32 16.83
N ARG A 33 -71.81 73.32 17.55
CA ARG A 33 -70.36 73.60 17.60
C ARG A 33 -69.59 72.44 18.24
N GLY A 34 -70.06 71.94 19.38
CA GLY A 34 -69.46 70.77 20.03
C GLY A 34 -69.46 69.53 19.12
N ILE A 35 -70.58 69.25 18.43
CA ILE A 35 -70.64 68.13 17.47
C ILE A 35 -69.68 68.39 16.28
N ARG A 36 -69.50 69.63 15.83
CA ARG A 36 -68.54 69.96 14.76
C ARG A 36 -67.09 69.74 15.19
N GLU A 37 -66.74 70.08 16.43
CA GLU A 37 -65.43 69.82 17.01
C GLU A 37 -65.17 68.31 17.17
N GLU A 38 -66.14 67.57 17.73
CA GLU A 38 -66.06 66.11 17.90
C GLU A 38 -65.99 65.37 16.55
N THR A 39 -66.77 65.78 15.56
CA THR A 39 -66.73 65.19 14.20
C THR A 39 -65.42 65.48 13.48
N ALA A 40 -64.81 66.66 13.68
CA ALA A 40 -63.48 66.95 13.17
C ALA A 40 -62.40 66.07 13.83
N GLN A 41 -62.50 65.82 15.14
CA GLN A 41 -61.62 64.88 15.84
C GLN A 41 -61.81 63.44 15.35
N LEU A 42 -63.06 62.98 15.21
CA LEU A 42 -63.38 61.65 14.67
C LEU A 42 -62.86 61.48 13.23
N LYS A 43 -62.94 62.52 12.40
CA LYS A 43 -62.39 62.49 11.03
C LYS A 43 -60.87 62.29 11.05
N LYS A 44 -60.16 63.06 11.89
CA LYS A 44 -58.71 62.90 12.06
C LYS A 44 -58.36 61.50 12.56
N LEU A 45 -59.12 60.96 13.53
CA LEU A 45 -58.92 59.60 14.05
C LEU A 45 -59.17 58.54 12.97
N GLY A 46 -60.20 58.71 12.14
CA GLY A 46 -60.49 57.82 11.01
C GLY A 46 -59.40 57.84 9.94
N ASP A 47 -58.85 59.02 9.60
CA ASP A 47 -57.73 59.14 8.67
C ASP A 47 -56.45 58.47 9.23
N THR A 48 -56.18 58.64 10.54
CA THR A 48 -55.07 57.94 11.20
C THR A 48 -55.28 56.42 11.18
N LEU A 49 -56.48 55.93 11.54
CA LEU A 49 -56.79 54.51 11.53
C LEU A 49 -56.63 53.91 10.14
N SER A 50 -57.13 54.57 9.09
CA SER A 50 -56.98 54.11 7.71
C SER A 50 -55.50 53.97 7.30
N ASN A 51 -54.66 54.95 7.61
CA ASN A 51 -53.22 54.89 7.33
C ASN A 51 -52.53 53.75 8.12
N GLU A 52 -52.85 53.58 9.40
CA GLU A 52 -52.32 52.49 10.23
C GLU A 52 -52.76 51.12 9.70
N MET A 53 -53.99 51.00 9.18
CA MET A 53 -54.48 49.77 8.56
C MET A 53 -53.78 49.45 7.23
N GLU A 54 -53.50 50.45 6.40
CA GLU A 54 -52.72 50.28 5.16
C GLU A 54 -51.28 49.82 5.46
N GLN A 55 -50.66 50.41 6.48
CA GLN A 55 -49.34 49.98 6.97
C GLN A 55 -49.38 48.56 7.53
N SER A 56 -50.42 48.22 8.30
CA SER A 56 -50.61 46.87 8.84
C SER A 56 -50.80 45.83 7.74
N ALA A 57 -51.56 46.16 6.68
CA ALA A 57 -51.74 45.28 5.52
C ALA A 57 -50.41 45.00 4.80
N THR A 58 -49.61 46.05 4.57
CA THR A 58 -48.28 45.93 3.98
C THR A 58 -47.37 45.05 4.84
N ALA A 59 -47.36 45.27 6.16
CA ALA A 59 -46.55 44.47 7.09
C ALA A 59 -46.98 42.99 7.09
N THR A 60 -48.28 42.69 7.01
CA THR A 60 -48.77 41.30 6.91
C THR A 60 -48.35 40.62 5.61
N GLU A 61 -48.35 41.34 4.47
CA GLU A 61 -47.86 40.81 3.20
C GLU A 61 -46.35 40.49 3.27
N GLU A 62 -45.55 41.37 3.86
CA GLU A 62 -44.11 41.15 4.07
C GLU A 62 -43.82 39.94 4.96
N ILE A 63 -44.59 39.78 6.06
CA ILE A 63 -44.50 38.61 6.93
C ILE A 63 -44.86 37.33 6.15
N GLY A 64 -45.89 37.38 5.30
CA GLY A 64 -46.29 36.23 4.48
C GLY A 64 -45.23 35.80 3.48
N SER A 65 -44.60 36.76 2.81
CA SER A 65 -43.45 36.52 1.92
C SER A 65 -42.28 35.88 2.67
N THR A 66 -42.00 36.37 3.88
CA THR A 66 -40.94 35.84 4.76
C THR A 66 -41.25 34.41 5.21
N LEU A 67 -42.47 34.13 5.66
CA LEU A 67 -42.89 32.78 6.05
C LEU A 67 -42.77 31.78 4.90
N LYS A 68 -43.16 32.18 3.68
CA LYS A 68 -43.00 31.35 2.48
C LYS A 68 -41.52 31.04 2.20
N SER A 69 -40.65 32.03 2.35
CA SER A 69 -39.21 31.86 2.18
C SER A 69 -38.61 30.92 3.23
N ILE A 70 -39.01 31.06 4.50
CA ILE A 70 -38.59 30.16 5.58
C ILE A 70 -39.09 28.74 5.31
N HIS A 71 -40.33 28.57 4.86
CA HIS A 71 -40.87 27.25 4.50
C HIS A 71 -40.04 26.56 3.41
N GLN A 72 -39.64 27.29 2.36
CA GLN A 72 -38.76 26.76 1.32
C GLN A 72 -37.39 26.35 1.89
N ASN A 73 -36.81 27.15 2.78
CA ASN A 73 -35.54 26.83 3.44
C ASN A 73 -35.65 25.57 4.31
N VAL A 74 -36.76 25.38 5.02
CA VAL A 74 -37.03 24.17 5.82
C VAL A 74 -37.16 22.91 4.96
N LEU A 75 -37.83 23.01 3.81
CA LEU A 75 -37.89 21.89 2.85
C LEU A 75 -36.50 21.54 2.32
N HIS A 76 -35.70 22.54 1.97
CA HIS A 76 -34.33 22.31 1.53
C HIS A 76 -33.48 21.68 2.64
N GLN A 77 -33.59 22.19 3.87
CA GLN A 77 -32.88 21.66 5.03
C GLN A 77 -33.23 20.18 5.27
N SER A 78 -34.51 19.81 5.19
CA SER A 78 -34.96 18.42 5.34
C SER A 78 -34.34 17.49 4.29
N ALA A 79 -34.31 17.92 3.03
CA ALA A 79 -33.66 17.17 1.96
C ALA A 79 -32.15 17.00 2.21
N SER A 80 -31.45 18.07 2.58
CA SER A 80 -30.01 18.04 2.87
C SER A 80 -29.66 17.16 4.08
N VAL A 81 -30.49 17.17 5.13
CA VAL A 81 -30.31 16.29 6.30
C VAL A 81 -30.49 14.82 5.90
N THR A 82 -31.49 14.51 5.07
CA THR A 82 -31.73 13.15 4.56
C THR A 82 -30.56 12.64 3.72
N GLU A 83 -30.05 13.46 2.81
CA GLU A 83 -28.86 13.14 2.00
C GLU A 83 -27.61 12.95 2.85
N SER A 84 -27.41 13.81 3.85
CA SER A 84 -26.30 13.69 4.81
C SER A 84 -26.39 12.40 5.62
N ALA A 85 -27.59 12.02 6.07
CA ALA A 85 -27.81 10.76 6.79
C ALA A 85 -27.50 9.54 5.92
N ALA A 86 -27.91 9.54 4.65
CA ALA A 86 -27.58 8.48 3.70
C ALA A 86 -26.07 8.37 3.46
N THR A 87 -25.39 9.51 3.33
CA THR A 87 -23.92 9.55 3.22
C THR A 87 -23.25 8.93 4.45
N ILE A 88 -23.73 9.23 5.65
CA ILE A 88 -23.17 8.67 6.89
C ILE A 88 -23.38 7.14 6.99
N GLU A 89 -24.50 6.61 6.53
CA GLU A 89 -24.70 5.16 6.44
C GLU A 89 -23.68 4.51 5.50
N GLN A 90 -23.40 5.14 4.36
CA GLN A 90 -22.36 4.67 3.44
C GLN A 90 -20.97 4.72 4.09
N PHE A 91 -20.65 5.77 4.84
CA PHE A 91 -19.40 5.85 5.62
C PHE A 91 -19.27 4.69 6.60
N LEU A 92 -20.34 4.37 7.35
CA LEU A 92 -20.35 3.24 8.28
C LEU A 92 -20.12 1.90 7.57
N SER A 93 -20.71 1.71 6.39
CA SER A 93 -20.46 0.52 5.55
C SER A 93 -18.99 0.43 5.12
N ASN A 94 -18.41 1.53 4.65
CA ASN A 94 -17.01 1.58 4.23
C ASN A 94 -16.05 1.29 5.39
N ILE A 95 -16.37 1.76 6.60
CA ILE A 95 -15.58 1.47 7.81
C ILE A 95 -15.65 -0.02 8.16
N ALA A 96 -16.81 -0.66 8.01
CA ALA A 96 -16.93 -2.10 8.22
C ALA A 96 -16.08 -2.90 7.22
N GLU A 97 -16.07 -2.50 5.95
CA GLU A 97 -15.19 -3.10 4.93
C GLU A 97 -13.70 -2.89 5.26
N LEU A 98 -13.33 -1.66 5.65
CA LEU A 98 -11.96 -1.33 6.08
C LEU A 98 -11.52 -2.23 7.24
N LYS A 99 -12.38 -2.49 8.23
CA LYS A 99 -12.06 -3.41 9.33
C LYS A 99 -11.78 -4.84 8.83
N GLY A 100 -12.56 -5.34 7.87
CA GLY A 100 -12.27 -6.64 7.26
C GLY A 100 -10.94 -6.68 6.49
N GLN A 101 -10.57 -5.57 5.84
CA GLN A 101 -9.26 -5.44 5.19
C GLN A 101 -8.11 -5.42 6.21
N ILE A 102 -8.29 -4.76 7.36
CA ILE A 102 -7.31 -4.74 8.46
C ILE A 102 -7.07 -6.15 9.00
N GLU A 103 -8.12 -6.96 9.19
CA GLU A 103 -7.99 -8.36 9.63
C GLU A 103 -7.19 -9.19 8.62
N THR A 104 -7.48 -9.02 7.33
CA THR A 104 -6.76 -9.71 6.24
C THR A 104 -5.29 -9.28 6.19
N GLN A 105 -5.01 -7.98 6.32
CA GLN A 105 -3.66 -7.42 6.38
C GLN A 105 -2.89 -7.98 7.57
N SER A 106 -3.51 -8.05 8.76
CA SER A 106 -2.90 -8.59 9.97
C SER A 106 -2.50 -10.06 9.80
N ALA A 107 -3.36 -10.87 9.18
CA ALA A 107 -3.06 -12.26 8.86
C ALA A 107 -1.87 -12.37 7.88
N ALA A 108 -1.88 -11.58 6.80
CA ALA A 108 -0.81 -11.59 5.79
C ALA A 108 0.55 -11.15 6.37
N VAL A 109 0.56 -10.17 7.27
CA VAL A 109 1.77 -9.74 7.98
C VAL A 109 2.28 -10.84 8.91
N THR A 110 1.39 -11.51 9.64
CA THR A 110 1.75 -12.63 10.52
C THR A 110 2.37 -13.79 9.73
N GLU A 111 1.79 -14.15 8.58
CA GLU A 111 2.32 -15.17 7.69
C GLU A 111 3.69 -14.76 7.13
N SER A 112 3.83 -13.51 6.66
CA SER A 112 5.08 -12.98 6.14
C SER A 112 6.19 -13.03 7.20
N THR A 113 5.90 -12.64 8.45
CA THR A 113 6.83 -12.72 9.57
C THR A 113 7.27 -14.16 9.83
N ALA A 114 6.34 -15.13 9.75
CA ALA A 114 6.68 -16.54 9.89
C ALA A 114 7.59 -17.03 8.74
N SER A 115 7.32 -16.62 7.51
CA SER A 115 8.17 -16.94 6.34
C SER A 115 9.58 -16.35 6.47
N ILE A 116 9.72 -15.10 6.94
CA ILE A 116 11.03 -14.48 7.19
C ILE A 116 11.80 -15.23 8.27
N ARG A 117 11.12 -15.63 9.36
CA ARG A 117 11.75 -16.45 10.41
C ARG A 117 12.24 -17.79 9.86
N GLN A 118 11.46 -18.44 9.01
CA GLN A 118 11.87 -19.69 8.35
C GLN A 118 13.06 -19.46 7.40
N MET A 119 13.06 -18.36 6.65
CA MET A 119 14.16 -18.00 5.76
C MET A 119 15.46 -17.77 6.54
N LEU A 120 15.41 -17.06 7.67
CA LEU A 120 16.57 -16.87 8.54
C LEU A 120 17.15 -18.20 9.05
N GLU A 121 16.29 -19.15 9.42
CA GLU A 121 16.73 -20.48 9.82
C GLU A 121 17.35 -21.26 8.65
N SER A 122 16.76 -21.16 7.45
CA SER A 122 17.33 -21.75 6.24
C SER A 122 18.71 -21.18 5.91
N ILE A 123 18.89 -19.86 6.01
CA ILE A 123 20.19 -19.20 5.81
C ILE A 123 21.21 -19.74 6.81
N ARG A 124 20.84 -19.84 8.09
CA ARG A 124 21.69 -20.39 9.15
C ARG A 124 22.13 -21.82 8.82
N ARG A 125 21.21 -22.69 8.39
CA ARG A 125 21.52 -24.07 7.98
C ARG A 125 22.44 -24.15 6.78
N VAL A 126 22.28 -23.26 5.79
CA VAL A 126 23.18 -23.19 4.63
C VAL A 126 24.57 -22.75 5.07
N GLN A 127 24.70 -21.75 5.94
CA GLN A 127 25.99 -21.34 6.49
C GLN A 127 26.70 -22.47 7.24
N GLU A 128 25.99 -23.24 8.08
CA GLU A 128 26.55 -24.43 8.74
C GLU A 128 27.03 -25.48 7.73
N SER A 129 26.27 -25.70 6.65
CA SER A 129 26.64 -26.63 5.59
C SER A 129 27.88 -26.17 4.82
N LEU A 130 28.04 -24.86 4.59
CA LEU A 130 29.24 -24.29 3.95
C LEU A 130 30.47 -24.48 4.84
N GLU A 131 30.32 -24.30 6.15
CA GLU A 131 31.41 -24.47 7.12
C GLU A 131 31.85 -25.94 7.24
N SER A 132 30.89 -26.86 7.31
CA SER A 132 31.14 -28.31 7.27
C SER A 132 31.80 -28.74 5.94
N GLY A 133 31.33 -28.16 4.83
CA GLY A 133 31.91 -28.37 3.50
C GLY A 133 33.37 -27.94 3.41
N ASN A 134 33.77 -26.86 4.10
CA ASN A 134 35.16 -26.39 4.13
C ASN A 134 36.10 -27.46 4.71
N ALA A 135 35.71 -28.12 5.81
CA ALA A 135 36.52 -29.19 6.40
C ALA A 135 36.77 -30.35 5.42
N LYS A 136 35.75 -30.70 4.61
CA LYS A 136 35.87 -31.73 3.57
C LYS A 136 36.70 -31.29 2.37
N ILE A 137 36.61 -30.03 1.97
CA ILE A 137 37.48 -29.44 0.96
C ILE A 137 38.95 -29.50 1.39
N MET A 138 39.26 -29.12 2.64
CA MET A 138 40.62 -29.21 3.18
C MET A 138 41.16 -30.65 3.21
N GLU A 139 40.31 -31.62 3.53
CA GLU A 139 40.66 -33.05 3.47
C GLU A 139 41.02 -33.48 2.03
N LEU A 140 40.24 -33.04 1.03
CA LEU A 140 40.50 -33.29 -0.39
C LEU A 140 41.78 -32.63 -0.90
N VAL A 141 42.06 -31.37 -0.51
CA VAL A 141 43.32 -30.69 -0.84
C VAL A 141 44.50 -31.53 -0.35
N LYS A 142 44.48 -31.92 0.92
CA LYS A 142 45.56 -32.71 1.54
C LYS A 142 45.71 -34.07 0.86
N ALA A 143 44.61 -34.76 0.55
CA ALA A 143 44.65 -36.05 -0.14
C ALA A 143 45.23 -35.92 -1.56
N SER A 144 44.87 -34.85 -2.29
CA SER A 144 45.40 -34.55 -3.63
C SER A 144 46.90 -34.24 -3.58
N GLU A 145 47.35 -33.41 -2.63
CA GLU A 145 48.77 -33.09 -2.43
C GLU A 145 49.61 -34.33 -2.11
N VAL A 146 49.12 -35.19 -1.21
CA VAL A 146 49.80 -36.46 -0.88
C VAL A 146 49.84 -37.39 -2.10
N GLY A 147 48.73 -37.49 -2.85
CA GLY A 147 48.68 -38.29 -4.08
C GLY A 147 49.69 -37.82 -5.12
N LYS A 148 49.82 -36.49 -5.31
CA LYS A 148 50.80 -35.90 -6.23
C LYS A 148 52.23 -36.10 -5.74
N SER A 149 52.50 -35.90 -4.45
CA SER A 149 53.83 -36.06 -3.86
C SER A 149 54.34 -37.50 -3.90
N THR A 150 53.45 -38.51 -3.91
CA THR A 150 53.84 -39.92 -4.05
C THR A 150 54.14 -40.34 -5.49
N LEU A 151 53.61 -39.61 -6.49
CA LEU A 151 53.89 -39.86 -7.91
C LEU A 151 55.29 -39.39 -8.34
N GLU A 152 55.78 -38.27 -7.81
CA GLU A 152 57.11 -37.74 -8.14
C GLU A 152 58.24 -38.77 -7.91
N PRO A 153 58.39 -39.39 -6.72
CA PRO A 153 59.43 -40.38 -6.49
C PRO A 153 59.20 -41.67 -7.30
N LEU A 154 57.95 -42.02 -7.63
CA LEU A 154 57.65 -43.17 -8.49
C LEU A 154 58.21 -42.95 -9.90
N ILE A 155 58.02 -41.76 -10.47
CA ILE A 155 58.57 -41.40 -11.78
C ILE A 155 60.10 -41.50 -11.77
N VAL A 156 60.75 -40.97 -10.73
CA VAL A 156 62.22 -41.06 -10.56
C VAL A 156 62.69 -42.51 -10.48
N GLN A 157 61.99 -43.38 -9.75
CA GLN A 157 62.32 -44.81 -9.67
C GLN A 157 62.17 -45.50 -11.03
N ILE A 158 61.14 -45.15 -11.81
CA ILE A 158 60.95 -45.71 -13.15
C ILE A 158 62.05 -45.27 -14.11
N GLU A 159 62.53 -44.03 -14.02
CA GLU A 159 63.69 -43.55 -14.79
C GLU A 159 64.95 -44.35 -14.45
N GLN A 160 65.20 -44.63 -13.18
CA GLN A 160 66.32 -45.48 -12.74
C GLN A 160 66.20 -46.92 -13.29
N ILE A 161 65.01 -47.52 -13.25
CA ILE A 161 64.76 -48.85 -13.82
C ILE A 161 64.98 -48.85 -15.33
N THR A 162 64.59 -47.77 -16.03
CA THR A 162 64.81 -47.62 -17.46
C THR A 162 66.29 -47.63 -17.80
N GLU A 163 67.10 -46.89 -17.04
CA GLU A 163 68.55 -46.83 -17.24
C GLU A 163 69.23 -48.17 -16.91
N GLN A 164 68.83 -48.83 -15.83
CA GLN A 164 69.32 -50.18 -15.50
C GLN A 164 68.95 -51.20 -16.58
N SER A 165 67.75 -51.13 -17.14
CA SER A 165 67.30 -52.02 -18.22
C SER A 165 68.13 -51.81 -19.49
N ARG A 166 68.48 -50.56 -19.81
CA ARG A 166 69.39 -50.22 -20.92
C ARG A 166 70.77 -50.81 -20.71
N ALA A 167 71.34 -50.65 -19.51
CA ALA A 167 72.65 -51.22 -19.17
C ALA A 167 72.66 -52.76 -19.28
N LEU A 168 71.57 -53.43 -18.85
CA LEU A 168 71.41 -54.88 -19.02
C LEU A 168 71.32 -55.29 -20.50
N GLN A 169 70.68 -54.47 -21.33
CA GLN A 169 70.58 -54.74 -22.76
C GLN A 169 71.95 -54.61 -23.46
N GLU A 170 72.76 -53.62 -23.08
CA GLU A 170 74.14 -53.47 -23.55
C GLU A 170 75.01 -54.66 -23.11
N ALA A 171 74.94 -55.05 -21.84
CA ALA A 171 75.65 -56.21 -21.31
C ALA A 171 75.25 -57.50 -22.03
N ASN A 172 73.96 -57.72 -22.27
CA ASN A 172 73.46 -58.87 -23.02
C ASN A 172 73.91 -58.86 -24.49
N SER A 173 73.99 -57.68 -25.12
CA SER A 173 74.55 -57.54 -26.47
C SER A 173 76.03 -57.92 -26.51
N LEU A 174 76.80 -57.55 -25.48
CA LEU A 174 78.19 -57.95 -25.34
C LEU A 174 78.33 -59.48 -25.19
N ILE A 175 77.52 -60.11 -24.33
CA ILE A 175 77.50 -61.57 -24.14
C ILE A 175 77.16 -62.28 -25.46
N SER A 176 76.15 -61.80 -26.19
CA SER A 176 75.79 -62.34 -27.50
C SER A 176 76.96 -62.23 -28.50
N GLY A 177 77.68 -61.10 -28.48
CA GLY A 177 78.89 -60.90 -29.27
C GLY A 177 80.05 -61.83 -28.88
N ILE A 178 80.25 -62.07 -27.59
CA ILE A 178 81.25 -63.03 -27.08
C ILE A 178 80.87 -64.44 -27.53
N ALA A 179 79.62 -64.86 -27.34
CA ALA A 179 79.12 -66.16 -27.76
C ALA A 179 79.33 -66.40 -29.26
N ALA A 180 79.04 -65.40 -30.12
CA ALA A 180 79.29 -65.49 -31.55
C ALA A 180 80.78 -65.65 -31.89
N ARG A 181 81.67 -64.90 -31.23
CA ARG A 181 83.12 -65.03 -31.40
C ARG A 181 83.62 -66.40 -30.93
N THR A 182 83.16 -66.87 -29.78
CA THR A 182 83.50 -68.20 -29.24
C THR A 182 83.02 -69.31 -30.15
N ASN A 183 81.83 -69.18 -30.75
CA ASN A 183 81.32 -70.14 -31.72
C ASN A 183 82.22 -70.23 -32.97
N LEU A 184 82.66 -69.09 -33.49
CA LEU A 184 83.59 -69.03 -34.63
C LEU A 184 84.98 -69.62 -34.28
N LEU A 185 85.49 -69.32 -33.09
CA LEU A 185 86.74 -69.89 -32.58
C LEU A 185 86.66 -71.42 -32.42
N ALA A 186 85.56 -71.91 -31.84
CA ALA A 186 85.30 -73.32 -31.66
C ALA A 186 85.15 -74.06 -33.00
N MET A 187 84.47 -73.44 -33.97
CA MET A 187 84.37 -73.96 -35.33
C MET A 187 85.74 -74.08 -36.01
N ASN A 188 86.58 -73.05 -35.90
CA ASN A 188 87.95 -73.09 -36.43
C ASN A 188 88.79 -74.17 -35.72
N ALA A 189 88.64 -74.33 -34.40
CA ALA A 189 89.32 -75.38 -33.64
C ALA A 189 88.85 -76.79 -34.01
N ALA A 190 87.55 -76.99 -34.27
CA ALA A 190 87.00 -78.26 -34.73
C ALA A 190 87.51 -78.63 -36.14
N ILE A 191 87.63 -77.63 -37.03
CA ILE A 191 88.23 -77.80 -38.36
C ILE A 191 89.70 -78.24 -38.24
N GLU A 192 90.48 -77.57 -37.40
CA GLU A 192 91.91 -77.89 -37.21
C GLU A 192 92.10 -79.26 -36.54
N ALA A 193 91.23 -79.61 -35.59
CA ALA A 193 91.22 -80.92 -34.95
C ALA A 193 90.86 -82.06 -35.92
N ALA A 194 89.94 -81.81 -36.87
CA ALA A 194 89.66 -82.74 -37.96
C ALA A 194 90.85 -82.89 -38.93
N HIS A 195 91.61 -81.81 -39.15
CA HIS A 195 92.83 -81.81 -39.97
C HIS A 195 93.96 -82.67 -39.37
N ALA A 196 94.05 -82.75 -38.04
CA ALA A 196 95.03 -83.56 -37.31
C ALA A 196 94.69 -85.07 -37.22
N GLY A 197 93.55 -85.52 -37.79
CA GLY A 197 93.17 -86.93 -37.88
C GLY A 197 93.02 -87.63 -36.52
N GLU A 198 93.59 -88.83 -36.37
CA GLU A 198 93.51 -89.64 -35.13
C GLU A 198 94.13 -88.93 -33.91
N HIS A 199 95.15 -88.07 -34.09
CA HIS A 199 95.79 -87.32 -33.01
C HIS A 199 94.94 -86.13 -32.52
N GLY A 200 93.98 -85.65 -33.31
CA GLY A 200 93.10 -84.51 -33.01
C GLY A 200 91.76 -84.87 -32.37
N ARG A 201 91.42 -86.17 -32.25
CA ARG A 201 90.11 -86.66 -31.80
C ARG A 201 89.66 -86.07 -30.44
N GLY A 202 90.57 -85.99 -29.47
CA GLY A 202 90.27 -85.40 -28.16
C GLY A 202 90.00 -83.89 -28.23
N PHE A 203 90.72 -83.16 -29.09
CA PHE A 203 90.50 -81.73 -29.31
C PHE A 203 89.20 -81.45 -30.06
N ALA A 204 88.81 -82.32 -30.99
CA ALA A 204 87.54 -82.19 -31.73
C ALA A 204 86.33 -82.26 -30.78
N VAL A 205 86.32 -83.18 -29.81
CA VAL A 205 85.25 -83.29 -28.81
C VAL A 205 85.15 -82.03 -27.95
N VAL A 206 86.30 -81.49 -27.51
CA VAL A 206 86.32 -80.25 -26.71
C VAL A 206 85.85 -79.05 -27.55
N ALA A 207 86.25 -78.97 -28.82
CA ALA A 207 85.82 -77.90 -29.72
C ALA A 207 84.31 -77.94 -29.99
N ASP A 208 83.73 -79.13 -30.21
CA ASP A 208 82.28 -79.31 -30.37
C ASP A 208 81.52 -78.95 -29.08
N GLU A 209 82.04 -79.30 -27.90
CA GLU A 209 81.43 -78.92 -26.62
C GLU A 209 81.45 -77.39 -26.40
N ILE A 210 82.58 -76.73 -26.71
CA ILE A 210 82.69 -75.25 -26.67
C ILE A 210 81.72 -74.63 -27.69
N ARG A 211 81.56 -75.23 -28.86
CA ARG A 211 80.61 -74.77 -29.90
C ARG A 211 79.17 -74.85 -29.39
N ASN A 212 78.77 -75.97 -28.82
CA ASN A 212 77.44 -76.14 -28.21
C ASN A 212 77.19 -75.14 -27.07
N LEU A 213 78.19 -74.90 -26.21
CA LEU A 213 78.11 -73.89 -25.14
C LEU A 213 77.93 -72.46 -25.70
N ALA A 214 78.62 -72.15 -26.80
CA ALA A 214 78.51 -70.85 -27.47
C ALA A 214 77.14 -70.66 -28.15
N GLU A 215 76.62 -71.68 -28.83
CA GLU A 215 75.28 -71.66 -29.44
C GLU A 215 74.18 -71.54 -28.38
N ASN A 216 74.29 -72.28 -27.27
CA ASN A 216 73.38 -72.16 -26.13
C ASN A 216 73.44 -70.76 -25.50
N SER A 217 74.64 -70.20 -25.33
CA SER A 217 74.82 -68.83 -24.81
C SER A 217 74.20 -67.77 -25.73
N ALA A 218 74.31 -67.94 -27.06
CA ALA A 218 73.69 -67.05 -28.03
C ALA A 218 72.15 -67.17 -28.00
N SER A 219 71.63 -68.39 -27.89
CA SER A 219 70.19 -68.66 -27.75
C SER A 219 69.61 -68.02 -26.48
N HIS A 220 70.27 -68.22 -25.33
CA HIS A 220 69.88 -67.58 -24.07
C HIS A 220 69.97 -66.05 -24.13
N SER A 221 71.01 -65.50 -24.74
CA SER A 221 71.15 -64.05 -24.94
C SER A 221 69.99 -63.49 -25.79
N LYS A 222 69.53 -64.24 -26.80
CA LYS A 222 68.38 -63.84 -27.63
C LYS A 222 67.08 -63.84 -26.81
N SER A 223 66.87 -64.84 -25.96
CA SER A 223 65.72 -64.88 -25.04
C SER A 223 65.77 -63.74 -24.01
N ILE A 224 66.94 -63.43 -23.45
CA ILE A 224 67.13 -62.28 -22.54
C ILE A 224 66.83 -60.97 -23.27
N ALA A 225 67.29 -60.79 -24.51
CA ALA A 225 67.00 -59.60 -25.30
C ALA A 225 65.48 -59.41 -25.53
N SER A 226 64.76 -60.50 -25.82
CA SER A 226 63.30 -60.47 -25.97
C SER A 226 62.62 -60.06 -24.65
N ASN A 227 63.05 -60.62 -23.52
CA ASN A 227 62.51 -60.29 -22.21
C ASN A 227 62.79 -58.83 -21.81
N LEU A 228 64.01 -58.33 -22.05
CA LEU A 228 64.36 -56.93 -21.81
C LEU A 228 63.51 -55.97 -22.66
N LYS A 229 63.26 -56.32 -23.93
CA LYS A 229 62.38 -55.53 -24.79
C LYS A 229 60.94 -55.50 -24.28
N ALA A 230 60.42 -56.62 -23.76
CA ALA A 230 59.11 -56.67 -23.11
C ALA A 230 59.07 -55.81 -21.83
N ILE A 231 60.12 -55.86 -21.00
CA ILE A 231 60.26 -55.02 -19.80
C ILE A 231 60.24 -53.54 -20.18
N GLN A 232 60.98 -53.13 -21.21
CA GLN A 232 61.01 -51.75 -21.70
C GLN A 232 59.61 -51.26 -22.12
N GLN A 233 58.82 -52.12 -22.77
CA GLN A 233 57.45 -51.79 -23.15
C GLN A 233 56.54 -51.64 -21.94
N VAL A 234 56.67 -52.49 -20.92
CA VAL A 234 55.96 -52.34 -19.65
C VAL A 234 56.33 -51.03 -18.96
N ILE A 235 57.62 -50.69 -18.90
CA ILE A 235 58.11 -49.42 -18.32
C ILE A 235 57.47 -48.21 -19.02
N ASN A 236 57.49 -48.18 -20.36
CA ASN A 236 56.88 -47.08 -21.12
C ASN A 236 55.38 -46.91 -20.81
N ASN A 237 54.65 -48.02 -20.70
CA ASN A 237 53.23 -48.01 -20.34
C ASN A 237 53.00 -47.46 -18.92
N VAL A 238 53.89 -47.80 -17.97
CA VAL A 238 53.81 -47.27 -16.60
C VAL A 238 54.09 -45.76 -16.60
N VAL A 239 55.11 -45.28 -17.31
CA VAL A 239 55.40 -43.83 -17.43
C VAL A 239 54.20 -43.07 -18.00
N GLU A 240 53.60 -43.56 -19.09
CA GLU A 240 52.43 -42.92 -19.68
C GLU A 240 51.25 -42.90 -18.70
N SER A 241 51.01 -44.01 -17.99
CA SER A 241 49.96 -44.10 -16.98
C SER A 241 50.20 -43.14 -15.81
N SER A 242 51.43 -43.05 -15.30
CA SER A 242 51.80 -42.11 -14.23
C SER A 242 51.60 -40.65 -14.64
N ARG A 243 51.90 -40.28 -15.90
CA ARG A 243 51.61 -38.93 -16.42
C ARG A 243 50.11 -38.64 -16.43
N LYS A 244 49.28 -39.57 -16.92
CA LYS A 244 47.82 -39.41 -16.90
C LYS A 244 47.26 -39.24 -15.49
N VAL A 245 47.81 -39.97 -14.51
CA VAL A 245 47.41 -39.80 -13.10
C VAL A 245 47.85 -38.44 -12.57
N SER A 246 49.06 -37.98 -12.89
CA SER A 246 49.54 -36.63 -12.52
C SER A 246 48.63 -35.52 -13.07
N ASP A 247 48.26 -35.62 -14.35
CA ASP A 247 47.33 -34.67 -14.99
C ASP A 247 45.96 -34.70 -14.31
N SER A 248 45.48 -35.89 -13.94
CA SER A 248 44.22 -36.07 -13.20
C SER A 248 44.26 -35.36 -11.84
N PHE A 249 45.36 -35.45 -11.10
CA PHE A 249 45.52 -34.70 -9.85
C PHE A 249 45.58 -33.18 -10.07
N SER A 250 46.16 -32.72 -11.17
CA SER A 250 46.15 -31.28 -11.52
C SER A 250 44.73 -30.76 -11.82
N ILE A 251 43.91 -31.58 -12.48
CA ILE A 251 42.49 -31.26 -12.72
C ILE A 251 41.73 -31.22 -11.39
N ILE A 252 41.97 -32.19 -10.50
CA ILE A 252 41.36 -32.23 -9.16
C ILE A 252 41.73 -30.98 -8.36
N ASP A 253 43.00 -30.57 -8.34
CA ASP A 253 43.44 -29.36 -7.65
C ASP A 253 42.73 -28.10 -8.16
N THR A 254 42.58 -27.98 -9.48
CA THR A 254 41.85 -26.87 -10.11
C THR A 254 40.37 -26.89 -9.72
N GLY A 255 39.72 -28.04 -9.79
CA GLY A 255 38.32 -28.20 -9.39
C GLY A 255 38.08 -27.91 -7.92
N ILE A 256 39.01 -28.28 -7.03
CA ILE A 256 38.93 -27.95 -5.61
C ILE A 256 39.00 -26.43 -5.39
N LYS A 257 39.89 -25.72 -6.10
CA LYS A 257 39.99 -24.25 -6.04
C LYS A 257 38.70 -23.57 -6.48
N GLU A 258 38.10 -24.01 -7.57
CA GLU A 258 36.81 -23.49 -8.06
C GLU A 258 35.67 -23.73 -7.06
N VAL A 259 35.56 -24.94 -6.51
CA VAL A 259 34.57 -25.26 -5.48
C VAL A 259 34.74 -24.36 -4.25
N ASN A 260 35.99 -24.10 -3.84
CA ASN A 260 36.28 -23.22 -2.71
C ASN A 260 35.90 -21.75 -3.00
N GLN A 261 36.14 -21.27 -4.22
CA GLN A 261 35.73 -19.92 -4.64
C GLN A 261 34.19 -19.78 -4.65
N ASN A 262 33.47 -20.74 -5.22
CA ASN A 262 32.01 -20.76 -5.23
C ASN A 262 31.44 -20.80 -3.81
N ARG A 263 32.10 -21.53 -2.90
CA ARG A 263 31.74 -21.57 -1.47
C ARG A 263 31.84 -20.19 -0.82
N GLU A 264 32.94 -19.47 -1.03
CA GLU A 264 33.10 -18.13 -0.47
C GLU A 264 32.06 -17.15 -1.04
N GLN A 265 31.77 -17.23 -2.33
CA GLN A 265 30.69 -16.43 -2.94
C GLN A 265 29.33 -16.73 -2.31
N MET A 266 28.99 -18.01 -2.11
CA MET A 266 27.77 -18.39 -1.39
C MET A 266 27.75 -17.87 0.04
N ARG A 267 28.90 -17.89 0.75
CA ARG A 267 29.00 -17.35 2.10
C ARG A 267 28.67 -15.85 2.14
N PHE A 268 29.20 -15.07 1.20
CA PHE A 268 28.88 -13.64 1.08
C PHE A 268 27.40 -13.41 0.75
N ALA A 269 26.84 -14.16 -0.21
CA ALA A 269 25.42 -14.07 -0.56
C ALA A 269 24.50 -14.39 0.63
N MET A 270 24.86 -15.39 1.45
CA MET A 270 24.10 -15.71 2.68
C MET A 270 24.15 -14.60 3.72
N LEU A 271 25.30 -13.92 3.88
CA LEU A 271 25.41 -12.76 4.80
C LEU A 271 24.55 -11.58 4.32
N GLU A 272 24.55 -11.31 3.02
CA GLU A 272 23.70 -10.28 2.42
C GLU A 272 22.21 -10.62 2.61
N GLN A 273 21.83 -11.87 2.31
CA GLN A 273 20.45 -12.34 2.48
C GLN A 273 20.01 -12.29 3.95
N GLN A 274 20.91 -12.52 4.90
CA GLN A 274 20.62 -12.37 6.33
C GLN A 274 20.33 -10.91 6.69
N SER A 275 21.12 -9.96 6.19
CA SER A 275 20.89 -8.52 6.41
C SER A 275 19.56 -8.09 5.83
N ALA A 276 19.30 -8.44 4.55
CA ALA A 276 18.05 -8.12 3.88
C ALA A 276 16.84 -8.72 4.62
N SER A 277 16.93 -9.97 5.09
CA SER A 277 15.86 -10.61 5.87
C SER A 277 15.57 -9.85 7.18
N LYS A 278 16.60 -9.31 7.82
CA LYS A 278 16.46 -8.52 9.05
C LYS A 278 15.78 -7.17 8.77
N GLU A 279 16.14 -6.50 7.68
CA GLU A 279 15.47 -5.27 7.24
C GLU A 279 13.99 -5.50 6.93
N VAL A 280 13.67 -6.59 6.22
CA VAL A 280 12.27 -6.97 5.96
C VAL A 280 11.53 -7.26 7.27
N SER A 281 12.18 -7.89 8.26
CA SER A 281 11.57 -8.11 9.58
C SER A 281 11.20 -6.80 10.27
N VAL A 282 12.09 -5.79 10.24
CA VAL A 282 11.82 -4.47 10.81
C VAL A 282 10.66 -3.78 10.08
N ALA A 283 10.63 -3.86 8.74
CA ALA A 283 9.53 -3.32 7.95
C ALA A 283 8.18 -3.99 8.28
N LEU A 284 8.17 -5.31 8.55
CA LEU A 284 6.96 -6.02 8.97
C LEU A 284 6.47 -5.58 10.36
N ASP A 285 7.39 -5.31 11.30
CA ASP A 285 7.05 -4.74 12.61
C ASP A 285 6.42 -3.34 12.47
N GLU A 286 6.96 -2.51 11.58
CA GLU A 286 6.39 -1.19 11.26
C GLU A 286 4.99 -1.31 10.64
N ILE A 287 4.80 -2.22 9.67
CA ILE A 287 3.49 -2.48 9.07
C ILE A 287 2.49 -2.96 10.13
N THR A 288 2.92 -3.80 11.07
CA THR A 288 2.08 -4.24 12.19
C THR A 288 1.63 -3.06 13.04
N SER A 289 2.56 -2.15 13.38
CA SER A 289 2.26 -0.93 14.13
C SER A 289 1.28 -0.02 13.39
N ILE A 290 1.48 0.19 12.08
CA ILE A 290 0.57 0.99 11.25
C ILE A 290 -0.81 0.35 11.18
N THR A 291 -0.88 -0.97 10.99
CA THR A 291 -2.14 -1.72 10.94
C THR A 291 -2.94 -1.52 12.23
N SER A 292 -2.28 -1.58 13.39
CA SER A 292 -2.91 -1.27 14.68
C SER A 292 -3.44 0.16 14.75
N LYS A 293 -2.67 1.15 14.30
CA LYS A 293 -3.11 2.56 14.31
C LYS A 293 -4.32 2.79 13.39
N VAL A 294 -4.35 2.13 12.23
CA VAL A 294 -5.48 2.20 11.30
C VAL A 294 -6.72 1.54 11.92
N GLN A 295 -6.54 0.47 12.70
CA GLN A 295 -7.64 -0.15 13.46
C GLN A 295 -8.23 0.79 14.51
N ASP A 296 -7.38 1.46 15.28
CA ASP A 296 -7.81 2.45 16.28
C ASP A 296 -8.56 3.61 15.61
N PHE A 297 -7.99 4.16 14.53
CA PHE A 297 -8.60 5.23 13.75
C PHE A 297 -9.95 4.83 13.14
N ALA A 298 -10.07 3.59 12.63
CA ALA A 298 -11.34 3.07 12.14
C ALA A 298 -12.39 2.96 13.26
N GLY A 299 -11.97 2.60 14.48
CA GLY A 299 -12.84 2.58 15.67
C GLY A 299 -13.34 3.97 16.06
N GLU A 300 -12.44 4.96 16.11
CA GLU A 300 -12.80 6.36 16.40
C GLU A 300 -13.75 6.93 15.34
N THR A 301 -13.46 6.67 14.05
CA THR A 301 -14.29 7.13 12.93
C THR A 301 -15.67 6.48 12.95
N GLU A 302 -15.78 5.21 13.30
CA GLU A 302 -17.07 4.53 13.46
C GLU A 302 -17.91 5.18 14.56
N SER A 303 -17.28 5.44 15.72
CA SER A 303 -17.94 6.10 16.85
C SER A 303 -18.42 7.50 16.48
N GLY A 304 -17.56 8.32 15.85
CA GLY A 304 -17.92 9.65 15.36
C GLY A 304 -19.06 9.62 14.33
N SER A 305 -19.04 8.66 13.40
CA SER A 305 -20.09 8.50 12.39
C SER A 305 -21.43 8.12 13.01
N LYS A 306 -21.44 7.25 14.04
CA LYS A 306 -22.66 6.92 14.81
C LYS A 306 -23.23 8.15 15.55
N GLN A 307 -22.36 8.99 16.10
CA GLN A 307 -22.78 10.24 16.73
C GLN A 307 -23.41 11.20 15.72
N ILE A 308 -22.79 11.39 14.55
CA ILE A 308 -23.34 12.22 13.47
C ILE A 308 -24.68 11.67 13.01
N LYS A 309 -24.82 10.35 12.86
CA LYS A 309 -26.10 9.70 12.52
C LYS A 309 -27.21 10.05 13.52
N SER A 310 -26.90 10.00 14.82
CA SER A 310 -27.84 10.40 15.86
C SER A 310 -28.22 11.88 15.75
N GLU A 311 -27.25 12.74 15.45
CA GLU A 311 -27.50 14.17 15.31
C GLU A 311 -28.35 14.50 14.08
N MET A 312 -28.16 13.77 12.97
CA MET A 312 -29.01 13.91 11.79
C MET A 312 -30.47 13.51 12.09
N ALA A 313 -30.68 12.46 12.90
CA ALA A 313 -32.02 12.08 13.34
C ALA A 313 -32.67 13.17 14.21
N ASN A 314 -31.90 13.79 15.11
CA ASN A 314 -32.37 14.93 15.91
C ASN A 314 -32.73 16.13 15.04
N LEU A 315 -31.86 16.48 14.08
CA LEU A 315 -32.11 17.58 13.14
C LEU A 315 -33.36 17.35 12.30
N LEU A 316 -33.62 16.11 11.88
CA LEU A 316 -34.85 15.77 11.16
C LEU A 316 -36.10 16.05 12.02
N ASN A 317 -36.06 15.66 13.31
CA ASN A 317 -37.15 15.93 14.24
C ASN A 317 -37.37 17.44 14.45
N VAL A 318 -36.30 18.20 14.67
CA VAL A 318 -36.39 19.68 14.82
C VAL A 318 -36.93 20.33 13.54
N THR A 319 -36.53 19.83 12.37
CA THR A 319 -37.02 20.35 11.08
C THR A 319 -38.52 20.13 10.92
N GLU A 320 -39.04 18.97 11.36
CA GLU A 320 -40.48 18.71 11.40
C GLU A 320 -41.23 19.59 12.40
N GLU A 321 -40.66 19.85 13.58
CA GLU A 321 -41.25 20.78 14.55
C GLU A 321 -41.36 22.20 13.98
N ILE A 322 -40.31 22.70 13.32
CA ILE A 322 -40.34 24.00 12.63
C ILE A 322 -41.38 24.02 11.52
N ARG A 323 -41.49 22.92 10.74
CA ARG A 323 -42.50 22.81 9.67
C ARG A 323 -43.93 22.96 10.21
N ASN A 324 -44.21 22.33 11.35
CA ASN A 324 -45.51 22.44 12.01
C ASN A 324 -45.75 23.86 12.55
N ALA A 325 -44.77 24.46 13.20
CA ALA A 325 -44.85 25.84 13.70
C ALA A 325 -45.07 26.87 12.56
N LEU A 326 -44.45 26.66 11.40
CA LEU A 326 -44.67 27.49 10.21
C LEU A 326 -46.10 27.36 9.66
N ALA A 327 -46.67 26.16 9.68
CA ALA A 327 -48.05 25.94 9.26
C ALA A 327 -49.04 26.68 10.18
N GLU A 328 -48.79 26.65 11.50
CA GLU A 328 -49.58 27.41 12.47
C GLU A 328 -49.40 28.93 12.30
N ALA A 329 -48.17 29.40 12.10
CA ALA A 329 -47.87 30.81 11.87
C ALA A 329 -48.51 31.34 10.57
N SER A 330 -48.51 30.53 9.50
CA SER A 330 -49.19 30.87 8.24
C SER A 330 -50.69 31.03 8.46
N LYS A 331 -51.33 30.12 9.20
CA LYS A 331 -52.75 30.21 9.53
C LYS A 331 -53.06 31.46 10.36
N ALA A 332 -52.24 31.74 11.38
CA ALA A 332 -52.40 32.94 12.20
C ALA A 332 -52.24 34.22 11.38
N LEU A 333 -51.34 34.23 10.39
CA LEU A 333 -51.18 35.37 9.48
C LEU A 333 -52.40 35.55 8.57
N ASP A 334 -53.00 34.47 8.07
CA ASP A 334 -54.24 34.54 7.29
C ASP A 334 -55.37 35.18 8.12
N ASP A 335 -55.49 34.79 9.40
CA ASP A 335 -56.47 35.36 10.34
C ASP A 335 -56.21 36.85 10.60
N ILE A 336 -54.94 37.26 10.79
CA ILE A 336 -54.56 38.68 10.95
C ILE A 336 -54.89 39.46 9.68
N THR A 337 -54.55 38.94 8.50
CA THR A 337 -54.80 39.59 7.22
C THR A 337 -56.30 39.84 7.03
N ALA A 338 -57.13 38.85 7.34
CA ALA A 338 -58.59 38.98 7.30
C ALA A 338 -59.11 40.04 8.30
N ALA A 339 -58.57 40.08 9.52
CA ALA A 339 -58.94 41.08 10.51
C ALA A 339 -58.51 42.50 10.09
N THR A 340 -57.32 42.64 9.50
CA THR A 340 -56.80 43.90 8.99
C THR A 340 -57.68 44.46 7.87
N LEU A 341 -58.06 43.63 6.90
CA LEU A 341 -59.00 44.02 5.84
C LEU A 341 -60.36 44.41 6.41
N HIS A 342 -60.86 43.66 7.39
CA HIS A 342 -62.14 43.97 8.02
C HIS A 342 -62.13 45.33 8.74
N VAL A 343 -61.09 45.62 9.53
CA VAL A 343 -60.98 46.91 10.23
C VAL A 343 -60.75 48.06 9.24
N HIS A 344 -60.02 47.82 8.16
CA HIS A 344 -59.88 48.79 7.07
C HIS A 344 -61.24 49.16 6.46
N ASP A 345 -62.07 48.17 6.13
CA ASP A 345 -63.42 48.39 5.59
C ASP A 345 -64.32 49.14 6.58
N LEU A 346 -64.29 48.78 7.87
CA LEU A 346 -65.02 49.51 8.91
C LEU A 346 -64.53 50.95 9.04
N SER A 347 -63.22 51.20 8.92
CA SER A 347 -62.65 52.55 8.97
C SER A 347 -63.17 53.41 7.81
N GLU A 348 -63.25 52.85 6.60
CA GLU A 348 -63.81 53.51 5.43
C GLU A 348 -65.32 53.80 5.57
N GLU A 349 -66.09 52.86 6.12
CA GLU A 349 -67.50 53.08 6.42
C GLU A 349 -67.71 54.16 7.48
N ASN A 350 -66.88 54.16 8.53
CA ASN A 350 -66.92 55.16 9.58
C ASN A 350 -66.57 56.55 9.05
N LYS A 351 -65.56 56.66 8.19
CA LYS A 351 -65.21 57.92 7.50
C LYS A 351 -66.39 58.48 6.69
N LYS A 352 -67.08 57.64 5.92
CA LYS A 352 -68.31 58.02 5.19
C LYS A 352 -69.45 58.43 6.13
N ALA A 353 -69.58 57.80 7.30
CA ALA A 353 -70.56 58.20 8.30
C ALA A 353 -70.24 59.58 8.91
N ILE A 354 -68.97 59.82 9.26
CA ILE A 354 -68.50 61.10 9.80
C ILE A 354 -68.69 62.22 8.77
N ASP A 355 -68.35 62.00 7.50
CA ASP A 355 -68.54 63.00 6.44
C ASP A 355 -70.03 63.37 6.27
N ARG A 356 -70.95 62.39 6.33
CA ARG A 356 -72.39 62.65 6.30
C ARG A 356 -72.87 63.51 7.49
N ILE A 357 -72.36 63.25 8.69
CA ILE A 357 -72.69 64.04 9.88
C ILE A 357 -72.13 65.46 9.72
N TYR A 358 -70.89 65.59 9.25
CA TYR A 358 -70.24 66.88 9.01
C TYR A 358 -71.02 67.72 7.99
N GLU A 359 -71.41 67.14 6.84
CA GLU A 359 -72.25 67.80 5.83
C GLU A 359 -73.62 68.24 6.40
N GLY A 360 -74.24 67.40 7.25
CA GLY A 360 -75.49 67.74 7.92
C GLY A 360 -75.37 68.95 8.83
N ILE A 361 -74.26 69.06 9.57
CA ILE A 361 -73.99 70.17 10.50
C ILE A 361 -73.49 71.41 9.75
N ALA A 362 -72.78 71.26 8.65
CA ALA A 362 -72.26 72.35 7.83
C ALA A 362 -73.38 73.22 7.21
N ARG A 363 -74.60 72.69 7.09
CA ARG A 363 -75.80 73.44 6.65
C ARG A 363 -76.23 74.53 7.64
N PHE A 364 -75.79 74.48 8.89
CA PHE A 364 -76.12 75.46 9.92
C PHE A 364 -75.02 76.51 10.05
N LYS A 365 -75.38 77.78 9.83
CA LYS A 365 -74.55 78.95 10.17
C LYS A 365 -74.62 79.23 11.67
N LEU A 366 -73.49 79.15 12.37
CA LEU A 366 -73.40 79.32 13.83
C LEU A 366 -72.98 80.75 14.20
N LYS A 367 -73.28 81.16 15.44
CA LYS A 367 -72.94 82.49 15.95
C LYS A 367 -71.42 82.63 16.13
N GLY A 368 -70.80 83.59 15.45
CA GLY A 368 -69.33 83.82 15.47
C GLY A 368 -68.57 83.26 14.26
N GLU A 369 -69.26 82.60 13.33
CA GLU A 369 -68.73 82.18 12.03
C GLU A 369 -69.12 83.21 10.96
N ALA A 370 -68.15 83.63 10.13
CA ALA A 370 -68.37 84.63 9.08
C ALA A 370 -69.35 84.13 8.00
#